data_AF-A0A7Y3DY59-F1
#
_entry.id   AF-A0A7Y3DY59-F1
#
_cell.length_a   1.000
_cell.length_b   1.000
_cell.length_c   1.000
_cell.angle_alpha   90.00
_cell.angle_beta   90.00
_cell.angle_gamma   90.00
#
_symmetry.space_group_name_H-M   'P 1'
#
loop_
_entity.id
_entity.type
_entity.pdbx_description
1 polymer ?
#
loop_
_entity_poly.entity_id
_entity_poly.type
_entity_poly.pdbx_seq_one_letter_code
_entity_poly.pdbx_strand_id
1 'polypeptide(L)'
;DLDFLVVCGQSTICYNLMRYLWEDLRDEDGSWLDPKMQGVFEHALREWKKLMDDPWSLLNDRKRKSRLTELNEHAANLAQNA
;
A
#
# COMPACT_ATOMS: atom_id res chain seq x y z
N ASP A 1 17.53 -9.03 -1.17
CA ASP A 1 17.87 -7.78 -0.45
C ASP A 1 16.95 -6.61 -0.76
N LEU A 2 16.77 -6.21 -2.02
CA LEU A 2 15.88 -5.08 -2.37
C LEU A 2 14.41 -5.33 -1.95
N ASP A 3 13.90 -6.54 -2.18
CA ASP A 3 12.51 -6.90 -1.84
C ASP A 3 12.26 -6.85 -0.31
N PHE A 4 13.25 -7.19 0.52
CA PHE A 4 13.15 -7.05 1.97
C PHE A 4 13.08 -5.57 2.39
N LEU A 5 13.92 -4.72 1.79
CA LEU A 5 13.89 -3.27 2.05
C LEU A 5 12.54 -2.67 1.65
N VAL A 6 11.97 -3.11 0.52
CA VAL A 6 10.63 -2.70 0.08
C VAL A 6 9.57 -3.10 1.08
N VAL A 7 9.59 -4.35 1.56
CA VAL A 7 8.65 -4.82 2.59
C VAL A 7 8.78 -4.00 3.87
N CYS A 8 9.99 -3.79 4.39
CA CYS A 8 10.21 -2.96 5.57
C CYS A 8 9.65 -1.54 5.37
N GLY A 9 9.92 -0.92 4.22
CA GLY A 9 9.40 0.40 3.89
C GLY A 9 7.86 0.44 3.85
N GLN A 10 7.23 -0.57 3.24
CA GLN A 10 5.77 -0.69 3.19
C GLN A 10 5.18 -0.84 4.61
N SER A 11 5.77 -1.68 5.46
CA SER A 11 5.35 -1.85 6.85
C SER A 11 5.45 -0.56 7.65
N THR A 12 6.57 0.17 7.53
CA THR A 12 6.78 1.45 8.21
C THR A 12 5.77 2.51 7.75
N ILE A 13 5.51 2.61 6.44
CA ILE A 13 4.52 3.54 5.90
C ILE A 13 3.11 3.20 6.41
N CYS A 14 2.71 1.93 6.37
CA CYS A 14 1.41 1.50 6.88
C CYS A 14 1.25 1.83 8.37
N TYR A 15 2.27 1.54 9.19
CA TYR A 15 2.24 1.88 10.62
C TYR A 15 2.08 3.39 10.84
N ASN A 16 2.90 4.21 10.16
CA ASN A 16 2.86 5.66 10.32
C ASN A 16 1.53 6.25 9.86
N LEU A 17 0.95 5.74 8.76
CA LEU A 17 -0.36 6.15 8.29
C LEU A 17 -1.45 5.80 9.32
N MET A 18 -1.45 4.56 9.82
CA MET A 18 -2.42 4.11 10.82
C MET A 18 -2.35 4.97 12.09
N ARG A 19 -1.12 5.26 12.54
CA ARG A 19 -0.87 6.12 13.69
C ARG A 19 -1.42 7.53 13.46
N TYR A 20 -1.08 8.15 12.33
CA TYR A 20 -1.56 9.49 11.96
C TYR A 20 -3.09 9.57 11.91
N LEU A 21 -3.74 8.60 11.24
CA LEU A 21 -5.21 8.56 11.18
C LEU A 21 -5.82 8.45 12.59
N TRP A 22 -5.20 7.69 13.50
CA TRP A 22 -5.75 7.46 14.82
C TRP A 22 -5.47 8.59 15.82
N GLU A 23 -4.27 9.17 15.79
CA GLU A 23 -3.80 10.16 16.77
C GLU A 23 -4.13 11.59 16.34
N ASP A 24 -4.03 11.90 15.04
CA ASP A 24 -4.09 13.28 14.54
C ASP A 24 -5.43 13.62 13.86
N LEU A 25 -6.22 12.63 13.45
CA LEU A 25 -7.51 12.85 12.75
C LEU A 25 -8.74 12.56 13.62
N ARG A 26 -8.57 12.54 14.94
CA ARG A 26 -9.65 12.33 15.90
C ARG A 26 -9.67 13.43 16.95
N ASP A 27 -10.88 13.80 17.36
CA ASP A 27 -11.09 14.71 18.49
C ASP A 27 -10.85 14.01 19.83
N GLU A 28 -10.79 14.78 20.91
CA GLU A 28 -10.62 14.28 22.28
C GLU A 28 -11.74 13.33 22.72
N ASP A 29 -12.95 13.50 22.16
CA ASP A 29 -14.09 12.60 22.39
C ASP A 29 -14.02 11.31 21.56
N GLY A 30 -12.99 11.17 20.72
CA GLY A 30 -12.76 10.04 19.85
C GLY A 30 -13.56 10.07 18.55
N SER A 31 -14.32 11.13 18.26
CA SER A 31 -14.96 11.32 16.96
C SER A 31 -13.93 11.64 15.87
N TRP A 32 -14.29 11.45 14.60
CA TRP A 32 -13.41 11.75 13.47
C TRP A 32 -13.54 13.22 13.08
N LEU A 33 -12.42 13.92 12.88
CA LEU A 33 -12.41 15.32 12.42
C LEU A 33 -13.14 15.51 11.08
N ASP A 34 -12.95 14.55 10.16
CA ASP A 34 -13.77 14.40 8.95
C ASP A 34 -14.39 13.00 8.98
N PRO A 35 -15.73 12.86 8.97
CA PRO A 35 -16.41 11.58 8.94
C PRO A 35 -15.96 10.64 7.80
N LYS A 36 -15.45 11.18 6.69
CA LYS A 36 -14.91 10.37 5.58
C LYS A 36 -13.63 9.62 5.96
N MET A 37 -12.89 10.10 6.97
CA MET A 37 -11.66 9.47 7.42
C MET A 37 -11.89 8.12 8.08
N GLN A 38 -13.09 7.88 8.63
CA GLN A 38 -13.46 6.57 9.14
C GLN A 38 -13.30 5.48 8.07
N GLY A 39 -13.81 5.72 6.86
CA GLY A 39 -13.71 4.75 5.76
C GLY A 39 -12.26 4.53 5.30
N VAL A 40 -11.45 5.60 5.30
CA VAL A 40 -10.02 5.52 4.99
C VAL A 40 -9.29 4.69 6.05
N PHE A 41 -9.56 4.92 7.33
CA PHE A 41 -8.99 4.16 8.43
C PHE A 41 -9.39 2.69 8.39
N GLU A 42 -10.67 2.38 8.16
CA GLU A 42 -11.13 0.99 8.03
C GLU A 42 -10.46 0.27 6.86
N HIS A 43 -10.22 0.96 5.75
CA HIS A 43 -9.45 0.41 4.63
C HIS A 43 -7.98 0.17 5.02
N ALA A 44 -7.32 1.18 5.59
CA ALA A 44 -5.94 1.07 6.05
C ALA A 44 -5.76 -0.04 7.10
N LEU A 45 -6.73 -0.22 8.00
CA LEU A 45 -6.74 -1.28 9.00
C LEU A 45 -6.82 -2.68 8.38
N ARG A 46 -7.58 -2.85 7.30
CA ARG A 46 -7.64 -4.14 6.56
C ARG A 46 -6.30 -4.45 5.91
N GLU A 47 -5.68 -3.46 5.27
CA GLU A 47 -4.35 -3.63 4.67
C GLU A 47 -3.28 -3.89 5.74
N TRP A 48 -3.37 -3.22 6.89
CA TRP A 48 -2.51 -3.47 8.05
C TRP A 48 -2.64 -4.91 8.56
N LYS A 49 -3.86 -5.40 8.76
CA LYS A 49 -4.11 -6.80 9.18
C LYS A 49 -3.50 -7.78 8.18
N LYS A 50 -3.72 -7.56 6.87
CA LYS A 50 -3.13 -8.38 5.82
C LYS A 50 -1.60 -8.40 5.87
N LEU A 51 -0.99 -7.25 6.15
CA LEU A 51 0.46 -7.10 6.27
C LEU A 51 1.03 -7.76 7.54
N MET A 52 0.27 -7.77 8.65
CA MET A 52 0.63 -8.49 9.87
C MET A 52 0.57 -10.01 9.69
N ASP A 53 -0.38 -10.50 8.90
CA ASP A 53 -0.52 -11.93 8.59
C ASP A 53 0.53 -12.38 7.55
N ASP A 54 0.78 -11.56 6.52
CA ASP A 54 1.77 -11.78 5.48
C ASP A 54 2.52 -10.46 5.15
N PRO A 55 3.77 -10.29 5.61
CA PRO A 55 4.58 -9.11 5.31
C PRO A 55 4.80 -8.86 3.83
N TRP A 56 4.67 -9.88 2.98
CA TRP A 56 4.88 -9.79 1.54
C TRP A 56 3.62 -9.41 0.76
N SER A 57 2.47 -9.36 1.43
CA SER A 57 1.16 -9.21 0.82
C SER A 57 1.04 -8.00 -0.10
N LEU A 58 1.52 -6.82 0.33
CA LEU A 58 1.48 -5.60 -0.47
C LEU A 58 2.45 -5.63 -1.65
N LEU A 59 3.64 -6.21 -1.48
CA LEU A 59 4.59 -6.41 -2.58
C LEU A 59 4.00 -7.35 -3.64
N ASN A 60 3.38 -8.45 -3.20
CA ASN A 60 2.77 -9.43 -4.07
C ASN A 60 1.55 -8.86 -4.80
N ASP A 61 0.72 -8.07 -4.14
CA ASP A 61 -0.37 -7.33 -4.79
C ASP A 61 0.14 -6.40 -5.87
N ARG A 62 1.21 -5.64 -5.58
CA ARG A 62 1.84 -4.74 -6.55
C ARG A 62 2.37 -5.52 -7.75
N LYS A 63 3.05 -6.64 -7.52
CA LYS A 63 3.58 -7.51 -8.59
C LYS A 63 2.43 -8.07 -9.44
N ARG A 64 1.34 -8.54 -8.83
CA ARG A 64 0.14 -9.04 -9.54
C ARG A 64 -0.55 -7.99 -10.39
N LYS A 65 -0.62 -6.74 -9.92
CA LYS A 65 -1.21 -5.61 -10.67
C LYS A 65 -0.22 -4.96 -11.63
N SER A 66 1.02 -5.45 -11.70
CA SER A 66 2.06 -4.84 -12.50
C SER A 66 1.83 -5.16 -13.98
N ARG A 67 1.66 -4.12 -14.79
CA ARG A 67 1.64 -4.22 -16.26
C ARG A 67 3.04 -4.27 -16.87
N LEU A 68 4.08 -4.49 -16.06
CA LEU A 68 5.47 -4.47 -16.52
C LEU A 68 5.74 -5.48 -17.63
N THR A 69 5.14 -6.67 -17.55
CA THR A 69 5.28 -7.69 -18.61
C THR A 69 4.68 -7.20 -19.92
N GLU A 70 3.43 -6.72 -19.90
CA GLU A 70 2.74 -6.17 -21.08
C GLU A 70 3.51 -5.00 -21.69
N LEU A 71 4.03 -4.10 -20.84
CA LEU A 71 4.81 -2.94 -21.28
C LEU A 71 6.16 -3.35 -21.90
N ASN A 72 6.84 -4.34 -21.32
CA ASN A 72 8.11 -4.85 -21.85
C ASN A 72 7.91 -5.56 -23.19
N GLU A 73 6.85 -6.35 -23.33
CA GLU A 73 6.48 -7.01 -24.59
C GLU A 73 6.14 -5.99 -25.68
N HIS A 74 5.37 -4.95 -25.33
CA HIS A 74 5.06 -3.87 -26.25
C HIS A 74 6.32 -3.12 -26.72
N ALA A 75 7.23 -2.80 -25.80
CA ALA A 75 8.49 -2.13 -26.12
C ALA A 75 9.40 -2.99 -27.02
N ALA A 76 9.49 -4.30 -26.78
CA ALA A 76 10.24 -5.22 -27.61
C ALA A 76 9.68 -5.31 -29.04
N ASN A 77 8.34 -5.34 -29.18
CA ASN A 77 7.67 -5.33 -30.48
C ASN A 77 7.90 -4.02 -31.25
N LEU A 78 7.92 -2.87 -30.58
CA LEU A 78 8.25 -1.60 -31.22
C LEU A 78 9.71 -1.56 -31.71
N ALA A 79 10.65 -2.12 -30.94
CA ALA A 79 12.06 -2.16 -31.30
C ALA A 79 12.38 -3.11 -32.48
N GLN A 80 11.57 -4.15 -32.69
CA GLN A 80 11.73 -5.06 -33.85
C GLN A 80 11.14 -4.52 -35.15
N ASN A 81 10.22 -3.54 -35.06
CA ASN A 81 9.56 -2.92 -36.20
C ASN A 81 10.12 -1.53 -36.55
N ALA A 82 11.22 -1.13 -35.91
CA ALA A 82 11.97 0.10 -36.16
C ALA A 82 13.25 -0.20 -36.95
#